data_AF-A0A0H0GSF9-F1
#
_entry.id   AF-A0A0H0GSF9-F1
#
_cell.length_a   1.000
_cell.length_b   1.000
_cell.length_c   1.000
_cell.angle_alpha   90.00
_cell.angle_beta   90.00
_cell.angle_gamma   90.00
#
_symmetry.space_group_name_H-M   'P 1'
#
loop_
_entity.id
_entity.type
_entity.pdbx_description
1 polymer ?
#
loop_
_entity_poly.entity_id
_entity_poly.type
_entity_poly.pdbx_seq_one_letter_code
_entity_poly.pdbx_strand_id
1 'polypeptide(L)'
;MQLIVDYPDHNIYSSFVDADAELRELNGGAVVVITVKIPLTSTSEQLFNKYTCGESLRIKLRNGDEWKMYFVMLDGGRYIFSSHL
;
A
#
# COMPACT_ATOMS: atom_id res chain seq x y z
N MET A 1 -8.14 9.11 1.35
CA MET A 1 -7.17 10.23 1.28
C MET A 1 -6.15 9.92 0.20
N GLN A 2 -5.76 10.89 -0.64
CA GLN A 2 -4.67 10.68 -1.62
C GLN A 2 -3.32 11.02 -0.98
N LEU A 3 -2.33 10.15 -1.15
CA LEU A 3 -0.97 10.29 -0.62
C LEU A 3 0.05 10.26 -1.76
N ILE A 4 1.20 10.90 -1.53
CA ILE A 4 2.37 10.78 -2.40
C ILE A 4 3.40 9.94 -1.67
N VAL A 5 3.81 8.84 -2.29
CA VAL A 5 4.70 7.86 -1.71
C VAL A 5 5.86 7.54 -2.62
N ASP A 6 7.00 7.19 -2.02
CA ASP A 6 8.16 6.67 -2.71
C ASP A 6 8.28 5.17 -2.45
N TYR A 7 8.90 4.45 -3.38
CA TYR A 7 9.15 3.01 -3.28
C TYR A 7 10.67 2.79 -3.24
N PRO A 8 11.30 2.82 -2.03
CA PRO A 8 12.75 2.79 -1.90
C PRO A 8 13.38 1.52 -2.49
N ASP A 9 12.65 0.40 -2.43
CA ASP A 9 13.11 -0.89 -2.97
C ASP A 9 13.02 -0.98 -4.51
N HIS A 10 12.40 -0.01 -5.18
CA HIS A 10 12.07 -0.07 -6.61
C HIS A 10 12.53 1.17 -7.42
N ASN A 11 13.36 2.04 -6.83
CA ASN A 11 13.90 3.25 -7.46
C ASN A 11 12.83 4.18 -8.09
N ILE A 12 11.65 4.25 -7.46
CA ILE A 12 10.55 5.12 -7.89
C ILE A 12 10.36 6.21 -6.83
N TYR A 13 10.56 7.45 -7.28
CA TYR A 13 10.70 8.63 -6.42
C TYR A 13 9.40 9.39 -6.17
N SER A 14 8.26 8.95 -6.70
CA SER A 14 6.93 9.38 -6.26
C SER A 14 5.81 8.72 -7.07
N SER A 15 4.73 8.35 -6.40
CA SER A 15 3.45 7.98 -7.01
C SER A 15 2.28 8.47 -6.16
N PHE A 16 1.15 8.74 -6.81
CA PHE A 16 -0.11 9.04 -6.13
C PHE A 16 -0.83 7.73 -5.79
N VAL A 17 -1.21 7.58 -4.53
CA VAL A 17 -1.94 6.40 -4.04
C VAL A 17 -3.15 6.83 -3.22
N ASP A 18 -4.21 6.02 -3.25
CA ASP A 18 -5.37 6.24 -2.39
C ASP A 18 -5.21 5.42 -1.11
N ALA A 19 -5.25 6.05 0.04
CA ALA A 19 -5.21 5.41 1.35
C ALA A 19 -6.54 5.59 2.09
N ASP A 20 -7.00 4.51 2.71
CA ASP A 20 -8.16 4.47 3.58
C ASP A 20 -7.76 3.87 4.92
N ALA A 21 -8.28 4.42 6.02
CA ALA A 21 -7.99 3.95 7.36
C ALA A 21 -9.31 3.62 8.06
N GLU A 22 -9.40 2.42 8.59
CA GLU A 22 -10.59 1.93 9.28
C GLU A 22 -10.20 1.37 10.65
N LEU A 23 -11.03 1.61 11.65
CA LEU A 23 -10.89 0.99 12.96
C LEU A 23 -11.68 -0.33 12.96
N ARG A 24 -11.00 -1.44 13.24
CA ARG A 24 -11.63 -2.76 13.35
C ARG A 24 -11.41 -3.33 14.75
N GLU A 25 -12.45 -3.92 15.32
CA GLU A 25 -12.29 -4.74 16.52
C GLU A 25 -11.82 -6.14 16.12
N LEU A 26 -10.71 -6.58 16.69
CA LEU A 26 -10.13 -7.90 16.49
C LEU A 26 -9.79 -8.50 17.86
N ASN A 27 -10.39 -9.65 18.19
CA ASN A 27 -10.14 -10.37 19.45
C ASN A 27 -10.28 -9.51 20.73
N GLY A 28 -11.22 -8.57 20.75
CA GLY A 28 -11.46 -7.68 21.90
C GLY A 28 -10.52 -6.48 22.00
N GLY A 29 -9.63 -6.27 21.02
CA GLY A 29 -8.83 -5.07 20.87
C GLY A 29 -9.22 -4.27 19.64
N ALA A 30 -9.02 -2.95 19.67
CA ALA A 30 -9.21 -2.10 18.51
C ALA A 30 -7.88 -2.02 17.71
N VAL A 31 -7.94 -2.32 16.41
CA VAL A 31 -6.80 -2.30 15.49
C VAL A 31 -7.10 -1.33 14.36
N VAL A 32 -6.13 -0.51 13.99
CA VAL A 32 -6.26 0.37 12.83
C VAL A 32 -5.76 -0.38 11.60
N VAL A 33 -6.63 -0.54 10.60
CA VAL A 33 -6.27 -1.13 9.31
C VAL A 33 -6.12 0.00 8.31
N ILE A 34 -4.95 0.07 7.68
CA ILE A 34 -4.70 0.99 6.59
C ILE A 34 -4.69 0.19 5.29
N THR A 35 -5.59 0.55 4.38
CA THR A 35 -5.62 0.02 3.02
C THR A 35 -5.08 1.06 2.05
N VAL A 36 -4.07 0.68 1.25
CA VAL A 36 -3.51 1.51 0.18
C VAL A 36 -3.85 0.89 -1.17
N LYS A 37 -4.42 1.69 -2.06
CA LYS A 37 -4.82 1.32 -3.42
C LYS A 37 -3.90 2.04 -4.39
N ILE A 38 -3.15 1.26 -5.16
CA ILE A 38 -2.16 1.77 -6.11
C ILE A 38 -2.71 1.53 -7.53
N PRO A 39 -3.01 2.58 -8.30
CA PRO A 39 -3.53 2.43 -9.65
C PRO A 39 -2.57 1.69 -10.58
N LEU A 40 -3.10 0.75 -11.37
CA LEU A 40 -2.39 0.07 -12.45
C LEU A 40 -2.14 1.07 -13.59
N THR A 41 -0.97 1.69 -13.55
CA THR A 41 -0.34 2.51 -14.58
C THR A 41 0.90 1.80 -15.14
N SER A 42 1.42 2.23 -16.28
CA SER A 42 2.65 1.68 -16.88
C SER A 42 3.85 1.66 -15.93
N THR A 43 3.99 2.68 -15.07
CA THR A 43 5.02 2.72 -14.01
C THR A 43 4.76 1.65 -12.93
N SER A 44 3.50 1.46 -12.55
CA SER A 44 3.12 0.47 -11.54
C SER A 44 3.12 -0.97 -12.08
N GLU A 45 2.92 -1.18 -13.38
CA GLU A 45 3.04 -2.51 -13.99
C GLU A 45 4.46 -3.06 -13.82
N GLN A 46 5.47 -2.18 -13.92
CA GLN A 46 6.87 -2.53 -13.63
C GLN A 46 7.09 -2.87 -12.15
N LEU A 47 6.38 -2.20 -11.24
CA LEU A 47 6.41 -2.46 -9.80
C LEU A 47 5.78 -3.80 -9.44
N PHE A 48 4.64 -4.14 -10.05
CA PHE A 48 3.68 -5.03 -9.41
C PHE A 48 3.33 -6.32 -10.16
N ASN A 49 3.87 -6.56 -11.36
CA ASN A 49 3.69 -7.82 -12.11
C ASN A 49 4.26 -9.08 -11.41
N LYS A 50 4.55 -9.01 -10.10
CA LYS A 50 5.27 -10.02 -9.32
C LYS A 50 4.75 -10.22 -7.89
N TYR A 51 3.79 -9.41 -7.40
CA TYR A 51 3.33 -9.59 -6.02
C TYR A 51 2.39 -10.78 -5.87
N THR A 52 2.75 -11.69 -4.98
CA THR A 52 1.90 -12.79 -4.49
C THR A 52 1.22 -12.35 -3.19
N CYS A 53 -0.01 -12.79 -2.94
CA CYS A 53 -0.76 -12.44 -1.73
C CYS A 53 0.09 -12.71 -0.47
N GLY A 54 0.20 -11.72 0.41
CA GLY A 54 1.03 -11.75 1.61
C GLY A 54 2.46 -11.21 1.44
N GLU A 55 2.93 -10.94 0.23
CA GLU A 55 4.23 -10.29 0.03
C GLU A 55 4.19 -8.83 0.45
N SER A 56 5.28 -8.33 1.04
CA SER A 56 5.33 -6.99 1.58
C SER A 56 5.93 -5.96 0.63
N LEU A 57 5.35 -4.77 0.60
CA LEU A 57 5.86 -3.56 -0.02
C LEU A 57 6.18 -2.54 1.06
N ARG A 58 7.36 -1.93 1.00
CA ARG A 58 7.67 -0.74 1.79
C ARG A 58 7.33 0.50 0.98
N ILE A 59 6.54 1.38 1.57
CA ILE A 59 6.24 2.71 1.03
C ILE A 59 6.77 3.76 1.99
N LYS A 60 7.38 4.81 1.43
CA LYS A 60 7.88 5.94 2.20
C LYS A 60 7.01 7.15 1.95
N LEU A 61 6.50 7.74 3.02
CA LEU A 61 5.72 8.96 3.02
C LEU A 61 6.64 10.18 2.92
N ARG A 62 6.08 11.30 2.43
CA ARG A 62 6.81 12.57 2.32
C ARG A 62 7.32 13.13 3.65
N ASN A 63 6.66 12.82 4.76
CA ASN A 63 7.10 13.22 6.09
C ASN A 63 8.30 12.38 6.60
N GLY A 64 8.73 11.38 5.83
CA GLY A 64 9.84 10.49 6.17
C GLY A 64 9.42 9.16 6.79
N ASP A 65 8.14 9.01 7.17
CA ASP A 65 7.63 7.77 7.74
C ASP A 65 7.61 6.65 6.70
N GLU A 66 7.85 5.41 7.15
CA GLU A 66 7.80 4.24 6.29
C GLU A 66 6.72 3.27 6.76
N TRP A 67 5.89 2.82 5.82
CA TRP A 67 4.88 1.79 6.09
C TRP A 67 5.26 0.50 5.39
N LYS A 68 5.24 -0.60 6.14
CA LYS A 68 5.29 -1.96 5.59
C LYS A 68 3.85 -2.41 5.34
N MET A 69 3.53 -2.60 4.07
CA MET A 69 2.21 -2.98 3.59
C MET A 69 2.25 -4.38 2.99
N TYR A 70 1.17 -5.15 3.09
CA TYR A 70 1.09 -6.50 2.55
C TYR A 70 0.11 -6.57 1.39
N PHE A 71 0.52 -7.20 0.29
CA PHE A 71 -0.33 -7.33 -0.88
C PHE A 71 -1.52 -8.23 -0.56
N VAL A 72 -2.72 -7.74 -0.87
CA VAL A 72 -3.98 -8.46 -0.66
C VAL A 72 -4.45 -9.03 -1.99
N MET A 73 -4.70 -8.16 -2.98
CA MET A 73 -5.24 -8.55 -4.28
C MET A 73 -5.12 -7.43 -5.32
N LEU A 74 -5.33 -7.78 -6.59
CA LEU A 74 -5.60 -6.85 -7.68
C LEU A 74 -7.13 -6.72 -7.82
N ASP A 75 -7.66 -5.50 -7.70
CA ASP A 75 -9.09 -5.21 -7.83
C ASP A 75 -9.33 -4.03 -8.76
N GLY A 76 -10.15 -4.20 -9.80
CA GLY A 76 -10.57 -3.12 -10.69
C GLY A 76 -9.43 -2.28 -11.28
N GLY A 77 -8.28 -2.89 -11.61
CA GLY A 77 -7.10 -2.17 -12.10
C GLY A 77 -6.32 -1.42 -11.00
N ARG A 78 -6.42 -1.84 -9.75
CA ARG A 78 -5.64 -1.30 -8.63
C ARG A 78 -5.04 -2.42 -7.79
N TYR A 79 -3.77 -2.29 -7.41
CA TYR A 79 -3.19 -3.17 -6.40
C TYR A 79 -3.63 -2.71 -5.02
N ILE A 80 -4.19 -3.64 -4.24
CA ILE A 80 -4.68 -3.41 -2.90
C ILE A 80 -3.64 -3.96 -1.92
N PHE A 81 -3.12 -3.08 -1.08
CA PHE A 81 -2.22 -3.43 0.01
C PHE A 81 -2.86 -3.05 1.35
N SER A 82 -2.60 -3.83 2.39
CA SER A 82 -3.12 -3.59 3.73
C SER A 82 -2.04 -3.73 4.80
N SER A 83 -2.16 -2.97 5.88
CA SER A 83 -1.35 -3.13 7.08
C SER A 83 -2.19 -2.93 8.33
N HIS A 84 -1.77 -3.57 9.42
CA HIS A 84 -2.32 -3.38 10.75
C HIS A 84 -1.32 -2.52 11.53
N LEU A 85 -1.79 -1.39 12.08
CA LEU A 85 -1.05 -0.56 13.03
C LEU A 85 -1.58 -0.78 14.45
#